data_AF-A0A3M2HXQ0-F1
#
_entry.id   AF-A0A3M2HXQ0-F1
#
_cell.length_a   1.000
_cell.length_b   1.000
_cell.length_c   1.000
_cell.angle_alpha   90.00
_cell.angle_beta   90.00
_cell.angle_gamma   90.00
#
_symmetry.space_group_name_H-M   'P 1'
#
loop_
_entity.id
_entity.type
_entity.pdbx_description
1 polymer ?
#
loop_
_entity_poly.entity_id
_entity_poly.type
_entity_poly.pdbx_seq_one_letter_code
_entity_poly.pdbx_strand_id
1 'polypeptide(L)'
;MKLRSTLFATSVLLAMAACNKPVDAPTETPTPAPAPATTEAPAAETPAEAQPAPSPAPETAAAPETAAAAPVDGKAVYDQICFACHKDGIAGAPKTGDAAVWEPRVAQGVDTLYKHSIEGFTGKTGMMPAKGGNPSLTDEQIKAAVDYQVAQLKK
;
A
#
# COMPACT_ATOMS: atom_id res chain seq x y z
N MET A 1 -46.09 -3.84 36.14
CA MET A 1 -46.71 -2.71 36.87
C MET A 1 -45.62 -1.90 37.57
N LYS A 2 -45.64 -0.56 37.40
CA LYS A 2 -44.73 0.51 37.91
C LYS A 2 -43.47 0.69 37.04
N LEU A 3 -43.38 1.58 36.04
CA LEU A 3 -43.78 2.99 35.83
C LEU A 3 -43.03 4.01 36.71
N ARG A 4 -42.14 4.79 36.08
CA ARG A 4 -41.54 6.11 36.44
C ARG A 4 -40.49 6.42 35.34
N SER A 5 -40.80 7.01 34.18
CA SER A 5 -41.17 8.40 33.87
C SER A 5 -40.52 9.47 34.76
N THR A 6 -39.45 10.09 34.25
CA THR A 6 -39.10 11.51 34.51
C THR A 6 -38.50 12.10 33.24
N LEU A 7 -39.24 13.05 32.69
CA LEU A 7 -38.86 13.95 31.62
C LEU A 7 -37.66 14.81 32.05
N PHE A 8 -36.70 15.00 31.15
CA PHE A 8 -35.95 16.25 31.07
C PHE A 8 -36.15 16.81 29.67
N ALA A 9 -37.15 17.67 29.56
CA ALA A 9 -37.23 18.68 28.52
C ALA A 9 -36.28 19.80 28.92
N THR A 10 -35.38 20.21 28.03
CA THR A 10 -35.12 21.63 27.72
C THR A 10 -34.25 21.73 26.48
N SER A 11 -34.89 22.23 25.44
CA SER A 11 -34.30 22.79 24.23
C SER A 11 -33.22 23.82 24.52
N VAL A 12 -32.15 23.82 23.72
CA VAL A 12 -31.48 25.04 23.29
C VAL A 12 -31.29 24.94 21.78
N LEU A 13 -32.25 25.52 21.06
CA LEU A 13 -32.07 26.01 19.70
C LEU A 13 -31.25 27.31 19.76
N LEU A 14 -30.66 27.65 18.61
CA LEU A 14 -30.25 29.00 18.16
C LEU A 14 -28.75 29.33 18.25
N ALA A 15 -28.04 29.25 17.12
CA ALA A 15 -27.86 30.40 16.23
C ALA A 15 -26.92 30.07 15.05
N MET A 16 -27.45 30.20 13.84
CA MET A 16 -26.69 30.35 12.60
C MET A 16 -26.03 31.73 12.59
N ALA A 17 -24.71 31.80 12.43
CA ALA A 17 -24.00 33.03 12.09
C ALA A 17 -23.26 32.82 10.77
N ALA A 18 -23.93 33.26 9.70
CA ALA A 18 -23.33 33.47 8.40
C ALA A 18 -22.41 34.69 8.44
N CYS A 19 -21.19 34.54 7.94
CA CYS A 19 -20.40 35.64 7.39
C CYS A 19 -19.96 35.22 5.99
N ASN A 20 -20.85 35.49 5.04
CA ASN A 20 -20.54 35.59 3.63
C ASN A 20 -19.62 36.80 3.41
N LYS A 21 -18.43 36.58 2.87
CA LYS A 21 -17.62 37.65 2.27
C LYS A 21 -17.23 37.19 0.87
N PRO A 22 -17.78 37.80 -0.19
CA PRO A 22 -17.32 37.58 -1.54
C PRO A 22 -16.05 38.43 -1.72
N VAL A 23 -14.93 37.79 -2.04
CA VAL A 23 -13.76 38.48 -2.58
C VAL A 23 -13.36 37.72 -3.83
N ASP A 24 -13.80 38.31 -4.94
CA ASP A 24 -13.04 38.60 -6.15
C ASP A 24 -12.01 37.57 -6.61
N ALA A 25 -12.35 36.92 -7.72
CA ALA A 25 -11.41 36.29 -8.63
C ALA A 25 -10.81 37.37 -9.55
N PRO A 26 -9.49 37.35 -9.82
CA PRO A 26 -8.96 37.81 -11.07
C PRO A 26 -8.70 36.61 -11.99
N THR A 27 -9.51 36.57 -13.04
CA THR A 27 -9.26 35.90 -14.30
C THR A 27 -7.96 36.43 -14.91
N GLU A 28 -6.92 35.61 -15.02
CA GLU A 28 -5.90 35.80 -16.06
C GLU A 28 -5.90 34.58 -16.99
N THR A 29 -6.12 34.91 -18.26
CA THR A 29 -6.16 34.08 -19.45
C THR A 29 -4.90 33.25 -19.69
N PRO A 30 -5.01 31.94 -20.01
CA PRO A 30 -3.94 31.18 -20.63
C PRO A 30 -4.09 31.18 -22.16
N THR A 31 -3.04 31.51 -22.92
CA THR A 31 -2.96 31.27 -24.39
C THR A 31 -1.46 31.28 -24.82
N PRO A 32 -1.05 30.68 -25.97
CA PRO A 32 -0.34 29.40 -25.97
C PRO A 32 0.88 29.31 -26.93
N ALA A 33 1.48 28.11 -26.96
CA ALA A 33 2.09 27.44 -28.13
C ALA A 33 3.59 27.76 -28.49
N PRO A 34 4.24 27.01 -29.41
CA PRO A 34 4.76 25.64 -29.19
C PRO A 34 6.16 25.33 -29.83
N ALA A 35 6.70 24.14 -29.50
CA ALA A 35 7.51 23.22 -30.35
C ALA A 35 8.99 23.58 -30.71
N PRO A 36 9.78 22.66 -31.32
CA PRO A 36 10.12 21.28 -30.92
C PRO A 36 11.61 20.89 -31.12
N ALA A 37 11.92 19.64 -30.77
CA ALA A 37 12.86 18.70 -31.40
C ALA A 37 14.39 18.83 -31.20
N THR A 38 15.00 17.71 -30.80
CA THR A 38 16.11 16.97 -31.45
C THR A 38 16.47 15.81 -30.51
N THR A 39 16.12 14.55 -30.84
CA THR A 39 17.03 13.50 -31.37
C THR A 39 18.13 13.19 -30.35
N GLU A 40 18.26 11.98 -29.79
CA GLU A 40 18.85 10.82 -30.47
C GLU A 40 18.62 9.54 -29.64
N ALA A 41 18.08 8.51 -30.27
CA ALA A 41 18.48 7.12 -30.04
C ALA A 41 19.28 6.75 -31.30
N PRO A 42 20.28 5.84 -31.26
CA PRO A 42 19.92 4.42 -31.22
C PRO A 42 20.97 3.44 -30.66
N ALA A 43 20.55 2.17 -30.57
CA ALA A 43 21.32 0.94 -30.85
C ALA A 43 22.46 0.59 -29.86
N ALA A 44 22.85 -0.66 -29.61
CA ALA A 44 22.56 -1.97 -30.15
C ALA A 44 23.23 -2.98 -29.17
N GLU A 45 22.55 -4.06 -28.77
CA GLU A 45 22.80 -5.44 -29.22
C GLU A 45 23.60 -6.31 -28.23
N THR A 46 22.95 -7.41 -27.85
CA THR A 46 23.38 -8.67 -27.22
C THR A 46 24.41 -9.41 -28.10
N PRO A 47 25.27 -10.34 -27.58
CA PRO A 47 24.89 -11.75 -27.30
C PRO A 47 25.65 -12.37 -26.07
N ALA A 48 25.08 -13.27 -25.27
CA ALA A 48 24.91 -14.74 -25.40
C ALA A 48 26.16 -15.63 -25.17
N GLU A 49 25.89 -16.79 -24.56
CA GLU A 49 26.70 -18.03 -24.45
C GLU A 49 27.88 -18.10 -23.44
N ALA A 50 28.27 -19.22 -22.83
CA ALA A 50 27.64 -20.46 -22.31
C ALA A 50 28.78 -21.34 -21.71
N GLN A 51 28.57 -21.86 -20.48
CA GLN A 51 28.91 -23.22 -19.95
C GLN A 51 30.38 -23.77 -20.00
N PRO A 52 30.84 -24.61 -19.03
CA PRO A 52 30.29 -25.96 -18.78
C PRO A 52 30.18 -26.43 -17.31
N ALA A 53 29.46 -27.56 -17.17
CA ALA A 53 29.20 -28.36 -15.97
C ALA A 53 30.43 -29.16 -15.48
N PRO A 54 30.33 -29.78 -14.28
CA PRO A 54 30.13 -31.23 -14.28
C PRO A 54 29.10 -31.76 -13.25
N SER A 55 28.67 -33.01 -13.52
CA SER A 55 27.69 -33.88 -12.84
C SER A 55 28.43 -35.04 -12.10
N PRO A 56 27.80 -36.01 -11.39
CA PRO A 56 26.84 -35.97 -10.26
C PRO A 56 27.20 -36.87 -9.03
N ALA A 57 26.34 -36.77 -7.98
CA ALA A 57 25.90 -37.78 -6.99
C ALA A 57 26.76 -38.07 -5.72
N PRO A 58 26.17 -38.54 -4.58
CA PRO A 58 24.79 -39.00 -4.36
C PRO A 58 24.01 -38.38 -3.17
N GLU A 59 22.76 -38.84 -3.08
CA GLU A 59 21.64 -38.48 -2.22
C GLU A 59 21.88 -38.37 -0.71
N THR A 60 21.23 -37.39 -0.09
CA THR A 60 20.60 -37.55 1.22
C THR A 60 19.24 -36.86 1.19
N ALA A 61 18.21 -37.63 1.53
CA ALA A 61 16.84 -37.19 1.59
C ALA A 61 16.67 -36.09 2.65
N ALA A 62 16.20 -34.93 2.22
CA ALA A 62 15.61 -33.92 3.07
C ALA A 62 14.29 -33.45 2.44
N ALA A 63 13.32 -33.16 3.30
CA ALA A 63 11.95 -32.70 3.04
C ALA A 63 11.86 -31.63 1.94
N PRO A 64 10.68 -31.38 1.31
CA PRO A 64 10.59 -30.42 0.21
C PRO A 64 10.90 -29.01 0.71
N GLU A 65 12.16 -28.63 0.65
CA GLU A 65 12.57 -27.25 0.59
C GLU A 65 12.15 -26.79 -0.80
N THR A 66 11.01 -26.11 -0.83
CA THR A 66 10.62 -25.27 -1.97
C THR A 66 11.86 -24.48 -2.35
N ALA A 67 12.43 -24.79 -3.52
CA ALA A 67 13.61 -24.11 -4.04
C ALA A 67 13.32 -22.61 -4.00
N ALA A 68 13.95 -21.92 -3.03
CA ALA A 68 13.68 -20.53 -2.78
C ALA A 68 14.16 -19.75 -3.99
N ALA A 69 13.22 -19.26 -4.79
CA ALA A 69 13.49 -18.11 -5.64
C ALA A 69 14.12 -17.04 -4.74
N ALA A 70 15.21 -16.42 -5.22
CA ALA A 70 15.90 -15.38 -4.45
C ALA A 70 14.86 -14.42 -3.86
N PRO A 71 14.90 -14.14 -2.55
CA PRO A 71 13.81 -13.42 -1.90
C PRO A 71 13.68 -12.04 -2.55
N VAL A 72 12.49 -11.76 -3.05
CA VAL A 72 12.13 -10.42 -3.50
C VAL A 72 12.30 -9.49 -2.30
N ASP A 73 13.05 -8.40 -2.46
CA ASP A 73 13.30 -7.45 -1.37
C ASP A 73 12.01 -6.68 -1.03
N GLY A 74 11.27 -7.18 -0.05
CA GLY A 74 10.03 -6.58 0.43
C GLY A 74 10.22 -5.20 1.04
N LYS A 75 11.40 -4.92 1.63
CA LYS A 75 11.71 -3.59 2.16
C LYS A 75 11.85 -2.59 1.02
N ALA A 76 12.53 -2.96 -0.07
CA ALA A 76 12.66 -2.10 -1.24
C ALA A 76 11.29 -1.72 -1.83
N VAL A 77 10.38 -2.69 -1.96
CA VAL A 77 9.00 -2.42 -2.42
C VAL A 77 8.25 -1.53 -1.43
N TYR A 78 8.38 -1.80 -0.13
CA TYR A 78 7.77 -0.96 0.91
C TYR A 78 8.25 0.50 0.82
N ASP A 79 9.56 0.71 0.76
CA ASP A 79 10.18 2.04 0.69
C ASP A 79 9.84 2.76 -0.62
N GLN A 80 9.62 2.04 -1.71
CA GLN A 80 9.25 2.63 -2.99
C GLN A 80 7.83 3.21 -2.99
N ILE A 81 6.86 2.52 -2.37
CA ILE A 81 5.44 2.90 -2.52
C ILE A 81 4.59 2.74 -1.26
N CYS A 82 4.79 1.68 -0.46
CA CYS A 82 3.91 1.39 0.67
C CYS A 82 4.12 2.40 1.82
N PHE A 83 5.36 2.87 2.01
CA PHE A 83 5.72 3.78 3.10
C PHE A 83 4.91 5.07 3.07
N ALA A 84 4.54 5.54 1.86
CA ALA A 84 3.84 6.80 1.67
C ALA A 84 2.55 6.88 2.50
N CYS A 85 1.87 5.75 2.69
CA CYS A 85 0.68 5.68 3.54
C CYS A 85 0.96 4.99 4.87
N HIS A 86 1.72 3.89 4.87
CA HIS A 86 1.87 3.03 6.04
C HIS A 86 2.91 3.51 7.05
N LYS A 87 3.81 4.44 6.71
CA LYS A 87 4.78 4.96 7.68
C LYS A 87 4.12 5.75 8.80
N ASP A 88 3.21 6.65 8.44
CA ASP A 88 2.57 7.59 9.36
C ASP A 88 1.04 7.39 9.47
N GLY A 89 0.50 6.39 8.78
CA GLY A 89 -0.93 6.04 8.83
C GLY A 89 -1.81 7.01 8.06
N ILE A 90 -1.32 7.54 6.93
CA ILE A 90 -2.06 8.51 6.11
C ILE A 90 -3.37 7.88 5.63
N ALA A 91 -4.44 8.68 5.64
CA ALA A 91 -5.79 8.27 5.24
C ALA A 91 -6.32 7.02 5.99
N GLY A 92 -5.84 6.80 7.22
CA GLY A 92 -6.26 5.68 8.06
C GLY A 92 -5.62 4.33 7.68
N ALA A 93 -4.52 4.37 6.94
CA ALA A 93 -3.67 3.22 6.71
C ALA A 93 -3.10 2.67 8.04
N PRO A 94 -2.95 1.35 8.20
CA PRO A 94 -2.33 0.79 9.39
C PRO A 94 -0.85 1.16 9.46
N LYS A 95 -0.47 1.92 10.49
CA LYS A 95 0.89 2.38 10.70
C LYS A 95 1.83 1.19 10.92
N THR A 96 2.88 1.06 10.12
CA THR A 96 3.89 0.00 10.26
C THR A 96 4.53 0.06 11.64
N GLY A 97 4.65 -1.10 12.30
CA GLY A 97 5.19 -1.21 13.66
C GLY A 97 4.19 -0.94 14.79
N ASP A 98 2.97 -0.49 14.48
CA ASP A 98 1.91 -0.34 15.48
C ASP A 98 1.24 -1.70 15.77
N ALA A 99 1.72 -2.40 16.80
CA ALA A 99 1.20 -3.70 17.20
C ALA A 99 -0.32 -3.68 17.45
N ALA A 100 -0.86 -2.63 18.08
CA ALA A 100 -2.28 -2.56 18.42
C ALA A 100 -3.18 -2.56 17.17
N VAL A 101 -2.69 -2.00 16.06
CA VAL A 101 -3.42 -1.97 14.79
C VAL A 101 -3.17 -3.24 13.96
N TRP A 102 -1.98 -3.84 14.07
CA TRP A 102 -1.57 -4.98 13.23
C TRP A 102 -1.92 -6.35 13.79
N GLU A 103 -1.92 -6.55 15.11
CA GLU A 103 -2.31 -7.84 15.72
C GLU A 103 -3.68 -8.35 15.24
N PRO A 104 -4.78 -7.55 15.26
CA PRO A 104 -6.07 -8.01 14.76
C PRO A 104 -6.11 -8.21 13.23
N ARG A 105 -5.11 -7.72 12.49
CA ARG A 105 -4.97 -7.94 11.04
C ARG A 105 -4.24 -9.24 10.77
N VAL A 106 -3.12 -9.48 11.46
CA VAL A 106 -2.38 -10.74 11.39
C VAL A 106 -3.24 -11.92 11.86
N ALA A 107 -4.12 -11.71 12.83
CA ALA A 107 -5.09 -12.72 13.27
C ALA A 107 -6.09 -13.16 12.18
N GLN A 108 -6.26 -12.38 11.10
CA GLN A 108 -7.09 -12.78 9.94
C GLN A 108 -6.35 -13.72 8.98
N GLY A 109 -5.07 -14.00 9.24
CA GLY A 109 -4.19 -14.79 8.39
C GLY A 109 -3.46 -13.96 7.35
N VAL A 110 -2.21 -14.35 7.07
CA VAL A 110 -1.34 -13.67 6.09
C VAL A 110 -1.92 -13.71 4.67
N ASP A 111 -2.62 -14.77 4.30
CA ASP A 111 -3.26 -14.89 2.98
C ASP A 111 -4.34 -13.83 2.76
N THR A 112 -5.09 -13.48 3.81
CA THR A 112 -6.08 -12.39 3.76
C THR A 112 -5.38 -11.05 3.53
N LEU A 113 -4.25 -10.80 4.20
CA LEU A 113 -3.45 -9.59 4.02
C LEU A 113 -2.91 -9.49 2.60
N TYR A 114 -2.40 -10.59 2.04
CA TYR A 114 -1.95 -10.64 0.65
C TYR A 114 -3.08 -10.33 -0.31
N LYS A 115 -4.23 -11.00 -0.15
CA LYS A 115 -5.39 -10.78 -1.01
C LYS A 115 -5.82 -9.32 -1.01
N HIS A 116 -6.00 -8.73 0.17
CA HIS A 116 -6.39 -7.32 0.31
C HIS A 116 -5.34 -6.36 -0.29
N SER A 117 -4.06 -6.71 -0.20
CA SER A 117 -2.99 -5.89 -0.76
C SER A 117 -2.88 -6.00 -2.28
N ILE A 118 -3.17 -7.18 -2.84
CA ILE A 118 -3.11 -7.44 -4.28
C ILE A 118 -4.36 -6.90 -4.98
N GLU A 119 -5.54 -7.26 -4.48
CA GLU A 119 -6.84 -6.92 -5.09
C GLU A 119 -7.33 -5.52 -4.68
N GLY A 120 -6.78 -4.95 -3.62
CA GLY A 120 -7.29 -3.76 -2.97
C GLY A 120 -8.38 -4.09 -1.95
N PHE A 121 -8.59 -3.17 -1.02
CA PHE A 121 -9.51 -3.38 0.09
C PHE A 121 -10.04 -2.08 0.67
N THR A 122 -11.37 -1.94 0.70
CA THR A 122 -12.05 -0.89 1.46
C THR A 122 -12.35 -1.40 2.85
N GLY A 123 -11.59 -0.92 3.84
CA GLY A 123 -11.79 -1.24 5.24
C GLY A 123 -12.61 -0.19 5.99
N LYS A 124 -12.72 -0.40 7.30
CA LYS A 124 -13.42 0.54 8.21
C LYS A 124 -12.71 1.88 8.35
N THR A 125 -11.37 1.89 8.25
CA THR A 125 -10.54 3.07 8.54
C THR A 125 -10.03 3.77 7.30
N GLY A 126 -10.14 3.15 6.11
CA GLY A 126 -9.59 3.69 4.88
C GLY A 126 -9.67 2.70 3.72
N MET A 127 -9.13 3.13 2.59
CA MET A 127 -9.05 2.34 1.36
C MET A 127 -7.58 2.00 1.08
N MET A 128 -7.31 0.73 0.82
CA MET A 128 -6.04 0.25 0.26
C MET A 128 -6.23 0.01 -1.23
N PRO A 129 -5.58 0.77 -2.12
CA PRO A 129 -5.64 0.52 -3.56
C PRO A 129 -5.03 -0.84 -3.91
N ALA A 130 -5.53 -1.47 -4.99
CA ALA A 130 -4.94 -2.69 -5.54
C ALA A 130 -3.45 -2.49 -5.81
N LYS A 131 -2.62 -3.44 -5.37
CA LYS A 131 -1.16 -3.41 -5.49
C LYS A 131 -0.51 -2.13 -4.95
N GLY A 132 -1.10 -1.53 -3.92
CA GLY A 132 -0.62 -0.27 -3.35
C GLY A 132 -0.70 0.91 -4.33
N GLY A 133 -1.48 0.80 -5.41
CA GLY A 133 -1.63 1.82 -6.44
C GLY A 133 -0.65 1.67 -7.62
N ASN A 134 0.22 0.65 -7.62
CA ASN A 134 1.12 0.38 -8.74
C ASN A 134 0.80 -0.98 -9.39
N PRO A 135 0.09 -1.00 -10.54
CA PRO A 135 -0.28 -2.23 -11.22
C PRO A 135 0.90 -3.00 -11.81
N SER A 136 2.09 -2.38 -11.93
CA SER A 136 3.30 -3.04 -12.44
C SER A 136 3.97 -3.96 -11.41
N LEU A 137 3.58 -3.91 -10.13
CA LEU A 137 4.11 -4.82 -9.12
C LEU A 137 3.57 -6.24 -9.33
N THR A 138 4.44 -7.23 -9.19
CA THR A 138 4.05 -8.63 -9.15
C THR A 138 3.40 -8.96 -7.81
N ASP A 139 2.59 -10.01 -7.79
CA ASP A 139 1.95 -10.46 -6.55
C ASP A 139 3.00 -10.90 -5.51
N GLU A 140 4.13 -11.43 -5.96
CA GLU A 140 5.28 -11.79 -5.11
C GLU A 140 5.93 -10.56 -4.48
N GLN A 141 6.10 -9.46 -5.23
CA GLN A 141 6.58 -8.18 -4.70
C GLN A 141 5.62 -7.62 -3.63
N ILE A 142 4.32 -7.73 -3.85
CA ILE A 142 3.32 -7.30 -2.87
C ILE A 142 3.38 -8.17 -1.61
N LYS A 143 3.44 -9.49 -1.75
CA LYS A 143 3.55 -10.42 -0.61
C LYS A 143 4.80 -10.14 0.23
N ALA A 144 5.96 -9.97 -0.42
CA ALA A 144 7.21 -9.63 0.27
C ALA A 144 7.11 -8.30 1.03
N ALA A 145 6.44 -7.29 0.48
CA ALA A 145 6.21 -6.01 1.16
C ALA A 145 5.27 -6.15 2.37
N VAL A 146 4.22 -6.98 2.27
CA VAL A 146 3.33 -7.30 3.39
C VAL A 146 4.11 -8.03 4.50
N ASP A 147 4.94 -9.00 4.13
CA ASP A 147 5.81 -9.72 5.07
C ASP A 147 6.76 -8.77 5.80
N TYR A 148 7.37 -7.83 5.07
CA TYR A 148 8.22 -6.81 5.67
C TYR A 148 7.46 -6.00 6.72
N GLN A 149 6.23 -5.57 6.44
CA GLN A 149 5.42 -4.80 7.40
C GLN A 149 5.06 -5.61 8.64
N VAL A 150 4.64 -6.88 8.47
CA VAL A 150 4.33 -7.79 9.58
C VAL A 150 5.58 -8.10 10.42
N ALA A 151 6.74 -8.23 9.78
CA ALA A 151 8.00 -8.44 10.46
C ALA A 151 8.41 -7.25 11.36
N GLN A 152 7.92 -6.03 11.09
CA GLN A 152 8.22 -4.88 11.96
C GLN A 152 7.57 -4.96 13.34
N LEU A 153 6.62 -5.88 13.56
CA LEU A 153 5.98 -6.08 14.87
C LEU A 153 6.87 -6.83 15.88
N LYS A 154 7.94 -7.46 15.40
CA LYS A 154 8.86 -8.28 16.22
C LYS A 154 10.07 -7.48 16.73
N LYS A 155 10.07 -6.16 16.55
CA LYS A 155 11.20 -5.28 16.87
C LYS A 155 10.97 -4.47 18.13
#